data_AF-A0A7S3Y501-F1
#
_entry.id   AF-A0A7S3Y501-F1
#
_cell.length_a   1.000
_cell.length_b   1.000
_cell.length_c   1.000
_cell.angle_alpha   90.00
_cell.angle_beta   90.00
_cell.angle_gamma   90.00
#
_symmetry.space_group_name_H-M   'P 1'
#
loop_
_entity.id
_entity.type
_entity.pdbx_description
1 polymer ?
#
loop_
_entity_poly.entity_id
_entity_poly.type
_entity_poly.pdbx_seq_one_letter_code
_entity_poly.pdbx_strand_id
1 'polypeptide(L)'
;LFHNEHCISLTSILIVGIFAGNYTSTTTCRCKVYSSPEQALLAMEMACRPIDGEPPPGGGGRARFVDALALPPQQGGKVVVMTADYCDGPDREAGETLERLDRPWDKWYFERVRERAHGRGLEEWTWVHPARDYIFRYDRGCFWMARPLAFSFRELTPATFFFFLMTDSNLLSRLLFRWLYTAGRLYRVLGRAPPKVVAQKIVAMDIYCPLRHAAMLIDYVRCTVPISTPLWLCPVRPASACHPPGPPGGAAAAAAAEDAALLQPLAPHAAEGPRGGLLVNVGVYGRVADGQGHLHSRRLEHWAAAHRARKMLYSQNFYSEEEFWNIYDKEAYRSLRERYGAEGRFPD
;
A
#
# COMPACT_ATOMS: atom_id res chain seq x y z
N LEU A 1 10.08 -1.82 21.91
CA LEU A 1 10.34 -1.16 20.61
C LEU A 1 9.09 -0.81 19.79
N PHE A 2 7.87 -0.85 20.37
CA PHE A 2 6.67 -0.27 19.74
C PHE A 2 5.96 0.64 20.75
N HIS A 3 6.44 1.87 20.87
CA HIS A 3 5.81 2.93 21.65
C HIS A 3 5.71 4.19 20.78
N ASN A 4 4.94 4.07 19.70
CA ASN A 4 4.41 5.21 18.97
C ASN A 4 2.93 4.91 18.72
N GLU A 5 2.06 5.73 19.30
CA GLU A 5 0.59 5.58 19.25
C GLU A 5 -0.02 5.86 17.86
N HIS A 6 0.84 6.08 16.86
CA HIS A 6 0.49 6.26 15.47
C HIS A 6 1.18 5.19 14.61
N CYS A 7 0.79 3.92 14.76
CA CYS A 7 0.97 2.92 13.69
C CYS A 7 0.01 3.23 12.53
N ILE A 8 0.28 4.36 11.89
CA ILE A 8 -0.10 4.68 10.53
C ILE A 8 0.62 3.63 9.67
N SER A 9 -0.11 2.92 8.79
CA SER A 9 0.51 1.92 7.90
C SER A 9 1.76 2.55 7.26
N LEU A 10 2.90 1.85 7.21
CA LEU A 10 4.15 2.42 6.65
C LEU A 10 3.98 2.87 5.18
N THR A 11 2.94 2.36 4.51
CA THR A 11 2.43 2.86 3.25
C THR A 11 1.93 4.31 3.33
N SER A 12 1.22 4.65 4.41
CA SER A 12 0.86 6.01 4.75
C SER A 12 2.06 6.85 5.23
N ILE A 13 3.19 6.27 5.68
CA ILE A 13 4.41 7.06 6.00
C ILE A 13 5.08 7.60 4.73
N LEU A 14 5.09 6.83 3.63
CA LEU A 14 5.48 7.34 2.31
C LEU A 14 4.55 8.47 1.81
N ILE A 15 3.27 8.43 2.20
CA ILE A 15 2.28 9.48 1.90
C ILE A 15 2.39 10.66 2.87
N VAL A 16 2.79 10.46 4.13
CA VAL A 16 2.81 11.51 5.17
C VAL A 16 4.13 12.28 5.17
N GLY A 17 5.25 11.68 4.75
CA GLY A 17 6.57 12.33 4.72
C GLY A 17 6.74 13.46 3.71
N ILE A 18 5.82 13.61 2.75
CA ILE A 18 5.89 14.64 1.68
C ILE A 18 4.92 15.81 1.93
N PHE A 19 3.94 15.68 2.82
CA PHE A 19 2.84 16.64 2.92
C PHE A 19 2.79 17.36 4.26
N ALA A 20 3.57 18.43 4.36
CA ALA A 20 3.18 19.63 5.11
C ALA A 20 2.06 20.39 4.36
N GLY A 21 1.05 19.66 3.87
CA GLY A 21 -0.01 20.19 3.03
C GLY A 21 -1.17 20.72 3.88
N ASN A 22 -1.85 21.75 3.39
CA ASN A 22 -3.06 22.31 3.97
C ASN A 22 -4.17 21.23 4.04
N TYR A 23 -4.35 20.57 5.19
CA TYR A 23 -5.39 19.57 5.42
C TYR A 23 -6.84 20.12 5.31
N THR A 24 -6.97 21.43 5.13
CA THR A 24 -8.20 22.18 4.87
C THR A 24 -8.62 22.19 3.39
N SER A 25 -7.74 21.76 2.49
CA SER A 25 -7.99 21.72 1.04
C SER A 25 -8.90 20.56 0.63
N THR A 26 -9.37 20.60 -0.61
CA THR A 26 -10.14 19.53 -1.27
C THR A 26 -9.33 18.88 -2.38
N THR A 27 -9.70 17.65 -2.72
CA THR A 27 -9.08 16.86 -3.79
C THR A 27 -10.15 16.31 -4.70
N THR A 28 -9.92 16.43 -6.01
CA THR A 28 -10.72 15.76 -7.04
C THR A 28 -10.00 14.48 -7.45
N CYS A 29 -10.66 13.33 -7.26
CA CYS A 29 -10.17 12.00 -7.62
C CYS A 29 -10.94 11.49 -8.84
N ARG A 30 -10.25 11.24 -9.94
CA ARG A 30 -10.76 10.57 -11.13
C ARG A 30 -10.43 9.10 -11.07
N CYS A 31 -11.46 8.27 -11.18
CA CYS A 31 -11.37 6.81 -11.16
C CYS A 31 -11.71 6.28 -12.55
N LYS A 32 -10.81 5.49 -13.15
CA LYS A 32 -11.04 4.85 -14.45
C LYS A 32 -10.83 3.34 -14.37
N VAL A 33 -11.73 2.61 -15.00
CA VAL A 33 -11.79 1.14 -14.99
C VAL A 33 -11.08 0.58 -16.20
N TYR A 34 -10.23 -0.42 -15.97
CA TYR A 34 -9.50 -1.16 -16.99
C TYR A 34 -9.82 -2.64 -16.89
N SER A 35 -9.87 -3.31 -18.05
CA SER A 35 -10.17 -4.74 -18.16
C SER A 35 -8.94 -5.64 -17.97
N SER A 36 -7.73 -5.07 -18.02
CA SER A 36 -6.47 -5.80 -17.87
C SER A 36 -5.47 -5.05 -16.98
N PRO A 37 -4.63 -5.78 -16.21
CA PRO A 37 -3.55 -5.18 -15.43
C PRO A 37 -2.58 -4.35 -16.29
N GLU A 38 -2.26 -4.78 -17.50
CA GLU A 38 -1.31 -4.11 -18.39
C GLU A 38 -1.78 -2.71 -18.78
N GLN A 39 -3.05 -2.57 -19.18
CA GLN A 39 -3.61 -1.27 -19.54
C GLN A 39 -3.65 -0.32 -18.34
N ALA A 40 -3.99 -0.85 -17.15
CA ALA A 40 -4.02 -0.06 -15.93
C ALA A 40 -2.61 0.42 -15.53
N LEU A 41 -1.61 -0.46 -15.62
CA LEU A 41 -0.23 -0.14 -15.29
C LEU A 41 0.37 0.88 -16.27
N LEU A 42 0.05 0.79 -17.56
CA LEU A 42 0.42 1.81 -18.55
C LEU A 42 -0.23 3.16 -18.21
N ALA A 43 -1.51 3.17 -17.86
CA ALA A 43 -2.20 4.40 -17.45
C ALA A 43 -1.60 5.01 -16.18
N MET A 44 -1.21 4.17 -15.20
CA MET A 44 -0.50 4.62 -14.00
C MET A 44 0.87 5.23 -14.35
N GLU A 45 1.65 4.58 -15.23
CA GLU A 45 2.93 5.13 -15.69
C GLU A 45 2.77 6.48 -16.37
N MET A 46 1.78 6.61 -17.26
CA MET A 46 1.45 7.88 -17.93
C MET A 46 1.05 8.96 -16.92
N ALA A 47 0.25 8.62 -15.91
CA ALA A 47 -0.18 9.57 -14.87
C ALA A 47 0.97 10.06 -13.99
N CYS A 48 2.05 9.28 -13.85
CA CYS A 48 3.25 9.61 -13.07
C CYS A 48 4.30 10.45 -13.82
N ARG A 49 4.12 10.67 -15.13
CA ARG A 49 4.99 11.56 -15.92
C ARG A 49 4.85 13.01 -15.43
N PRO A 50 5.94 13.80 -15.44
CA PRO A 50 5.86 15.24 -15.20
C PRO A 50 4.83 15.87 -16.15
N ILE A 51 4.05 16.82 -15.65
CA ILE A 51 3.17 17.63 -16.50
C ILE A 51 4.09 18.61 -17.24
N ASP A 52 4.06 18.63 -18.56
CA ASP A 52 4.77 19.65 -19.35
C ASP A 52 4.17 21.03 -19.03
N GLY A 53 4.97 21.93 -18.45
CA GLY A 53 4.56 23.29 -18.07
C GLY A 53 5.38 23.87 -16.91
N GLU A 54 5.47 25.21 -16.84
CA GLU A 54 6.14 25.91 -15.73
C GLU A 54 5.57 25.46 -14.38
N PRO A 55 6.43 25.27 -13.35
CA PRO A 55 5.95 25.06 -12.00
C PRO A 55 5.11 26.27 -11.57
N PRO A 56 3.98 26.07 -10.87
CA PRO A 56 3.17 27.20 -10.43
C PRO A 56 4.04 28.17 -9.61
N PRO A 57 3.83 29.50 -9.76
CA PRO A 57 4.55 30.48 -8.96
C PRO A 57 4.21 30.24 -7.49
N GLY A 58 5.19 29.76 -6.70
CA GLY A 58 4.97 29.34 -5.31
C GLY A 58 5.69 28.08 -4.83
N GLY A 59 6.62 27.51 -5.60
CA GLY A 59 7.64 26.58 -5.05
C GLY A 59 7.12 25.24 -4.50
N GLY A 60 5.91 24.82 -4.86
CA GLY A 60 5.39 23.48 -4.59
C GLY A 60 4.81 22.89 -5.86
N GLY A 61 5.47 21.89 -6.44
CA GLY A 61 4.89 21.15 -7.57
C GLY A 61 3.51 20.62 -7.19
N ARG A 62 2.53 20.70 -8.10
CA ARG A 62 1.20 20.13 -7.90
C ARG A 62 1.36 18.62 -7.72
N ALA A 63 1.32 18.13 -6.49
CA ALA A 63 1.50 16.71 -6.23
C ALA A 63 0.25 15.96 -6.69
N ARG A 64 0.36 15.23 -7.80
CA ARG A 64 -0.66 14.32 -8.28
C ARG A 64 -0.56 13.00 -7.52
N PHE A 65 -1.66 12.58 -6.91
CA PHE A 65 -1.78 11.27 -6.28
C PHE A 65 -2.17 10.24 -7.34
N VAL A 66 -1.47 9.12 -7.38
CA VAL A 66 -1.78 8.00 -8.29
C VAL A 66 -1.73 6.70 -7.50
N ASP A 67 -2.79 5.90 -7.58
CA ASP A 67 -2.83 4.53 -7.08
C ASP A 67 -3.91 3.72 -7.81
N ALA A 68 -3.97 2.41 -7.58
CA ALA A 68 -4.99 1.56 -8.19
C ALA A 68 -5.45 0.43 -7.26
N LEU A 69 -6.63 -0.10 -7.54
CA LEU A 69 -7.16 -1.31 -6.92
C LEU A 69 -7.41 -2.37 -8.01
N ALA A 70 -6.65 -3.46 -7.97
CA ALA A 70 -6.95 -4.63 -8.79
C ALA A 70 -7.99 -5.48 -8.06
N LEU A 71 -9.20 -5.58 -8.60
CA LEU A 71 -10.31 -6.32 -8.00
C LEU A 71 -10.11 -7.84 -8.20
N PRO A 72 -10.66 -8.69 -7.32
CA PRO A 72 -10.51 -10.14 -7.44
C PRO A 72 -11.21 -10.69 -8.70
N PRO A 73 -10.80 -11.87 -9.22
CA PRO A 73 -11.37 -12.45 -10.44
C PRO A 73 -12.88 -12.71 -10.37
N GLN A 74 -13.39 -13.12 -9.20
CA GLN A 74 -14.84 -13.29 -8.97
C GLN A 74 -15.62 -11.97 -9.09
N GLN A 75 -14.89 -10.86 -9.07
CA GLN A 75 -15.34 -9.48 -9.26
C GLN A 75 -14.90 -8.95 -10.63
N GLY A 76 -14.84 -9.82 -11.64
CA GLY A 76 -14.57 -9.45 -13.03
C GLY A 76 -13.12 -9.08 -13.32
N GLY A 77 -12.20 -9.22 -12.37
CA GLY A 77 -10.75 -9.02 -12.57
C GLY A 77 -10.35 -7.61 -13.01
N LYS A 78 -11.24 -6.62 -12.85
CA LYS A 78 -11.00 -5.25 -13.30
C LYS A 78 -9.97 -4.55 -12.43
N VAL A 79 -9.24 -3.60 -13.02
CA VAL A 79 -8.33 -2.72 -12.27
C VAL A 79 -8.85 -1.29 -12.33
N VAL A 80 -9.02 -0.64 -11.18
CA VAL A 80 -9.46 0.76 -11.12
C VAL A 80 -8.26 1.64 -10.79
N VAL A 81 -7.87 2.49 -11.73
CA VAL A 81 -6.81 3.49 -11.52
C VAL A 81 -7.44 4.78 -11.02
N MET A 82 -6.88 5.31 -9.94
CA MET A 82 -7.31 6.55 -9.30
C MET A 82 -6.20 7.59 -9.45
N THR A 83 -6.57 8.75 -9.98
CA THR A 83 -5.68 9.91 -10.11
C THR A 83 -6.34 11.09 -9.42
N ALA A 84 -5.65 11.74 -8.49
CA ALA A 84 -6.20 12.88 -7.78
C ALA A 84 -5.26 14.07 -7.76
N ASP A 85 -5.86 15.25 -7.83
CA ASP A 85 -5.20 16.54 -7.75
C ASP A 85 -5.94 17.42 -6.72
N TYR A 86 -5.23 18.38 -6.11
CA TYR A 86 -5.89 19.39 -5.28
C TYR A 86 -6.80 20.28 -6.14
N CYS A 87 -7.97 20.60 -5.58
CA CYS A 87 -9.00 21.45 -6.17
C CYS A 87 -9.53 22.46 -5.13
N ASP A 88 -10.18 23.52 -5.61
CA ASP A 88 -10.74 24.60 -4.76
C ASP A 88 -12.11 24.24 -4.14
N GLY A 89 -12.70 23.13 -4.55
CA GLY A 89 -13.98 22.62 -4.05
C GLY A 89 -14.72 21.79 -5.09
N PRO A 90 -15.92 21.29 -4.78
CA PRO A 90 -16.78 20.66 -5.77
C PRO A 90 -17.40 21.70 -6.71
N ASP A 91 -17.38 21.42 -8.01
CA ASP A 91 -18.10 22.21 -9.00
C ASP A 91 -19.61 21.94 -8.90
N ARG A 92 -20.35 22.92 -8.36
CA ARG A 92 -21.81 22.81 -8.19
C ARG A 92 -22.57 22.86 -9.51
N GLU A 93 -22.02 23.50 -10.53
CA GLU A 93 -22.66 23.60 -11.85
C GLU A 93 -22.53 22.27 -12.60
N ALA A 94 -21.41 21.57 -12.42
CA ALA A 94 -21.22 20.19 -12.88
C ALA A 94 -21.95 19.14 -12.01
N GLY A 95 -22.66 19.56 -10.96
CA GLY A 95 -23.38 18.67 -10.04
C GLY A 95 -22.47 17.87 -9.10
N GLU A 96 -21.21 18.28 -8.92
CA GLU A 96 -20.29 17.62 -8.01
C GLU A 96 -20.70 17.84 -6.56
N THR A 97 -20.46 16.83 -5.73
CA THR A 97 -20.73 16.89 -4.29
C THR A 97 -19.51 16.50 -3.50
N LEU A 98 -19.33 17.17 -2.36
CA LEU A 98 -18.25 16.85 -1.43
C LEU A 98 -18.59 15.55 -0.69
N GLU A 99 -17.92 14.46 -1.05
CA GLU A 99 -18.05 13.17 -0.39
C GLU A 99 -17.07 13.06 0.78
N ARG A 100 -17.58 12.71 1.97
CA ARG A 100 -16.76 12.36 3.13
C ARG A 100 -16.56 10.85 3.22
N LEU A 101 -15.47 10.45 3.85
CA LEU A 101 -15.08 9.04 4.05
C LEU A 101 -14.98 8.68 5.54
N ASP A 102 -15.27 9.63 6.42
CA ASP A 102 -15.01 9.54 7.84
C ASP A 102 -16.28 9.45 8.71
N ARG A 103 -17.48 9.30 8.14
CA ARG A 103 -18.72 9.17 8.92
C ARG A 103 -18.97 7.69 9.30
N PRO A 104 -19.71 7.41 10.38
CA PRO A 104 -20.01 6.02 10.78
C PRO A 104 -20.76 5.21 9.73
N TRP A 105 -21.62 5.85 8.93
CA TRP A 105 -22.41 5.21 7.89
C TRP A 105 -21.74 5.23 6.51
N ASP A 106 -20.52 5.76 6.40
CA ASP A 106 -19.75 5.74 5.16
C ASP A 106 -19.14 4.35 4.92
N LYS A 107 -19.41 3.76 3.74
CA LYS A 107 -18.76 2.50 3.35
C LYS A 107 -17.26 2.72 3.21
N TRP A 108 -16.48 1.67 3.44
CA TRP A 108 -15.03 1.72 3.25
C TRP A 108 -14.70 2.08 1.79
N TYR A 109 -13.61 2.81 1.58
CA TYR A 109 -13.30 3.39 0.27
C TYR A 109 -13.22 2.32 -0.84
N PHE A 110 -12.55 1.20 -0.59
CA PHE A 110 -12.44 0.11 -1.57
C PHE A 110 -13.80 -0.52 -1.93
N GLU A 111 -14.76 -0.55 -1.00
CA GLU A 111 -16.09 -1.09 -1.29
C GLU A 111 -16.88 -0.14 -2.18
N ARG A 112 -16.72 1.17 -2.00
CA ARG A 112 -17.31 2.18 -2.89
C ARG A 112 -16.74 2.04 -4.30
N VAL A 113 -15.42 1.89 -4.42
CA VAL A 113 -14.73 1.66 -5.70
C VAL A 113 -15.25 0.38 -6.35
N ARG A 114 -15.32 -0.72 -5.60
CA ARG A 114 -15.86 -2.00 -6.06
C ARG A 114 -17.30 -1.86 -6.56
N GLU A 115 -18.18 -1.25 -5.78
CA GLU A 115 -19.60 -1.09 -6.14
C GLU A 115 -19.79 -0.25 -7.40
N ARG A 116 -19.02 0.83 -7.57
CA ARG A 116 -19.09 1.63 -8.80
C ARG A 116 -18.49 0.91 -10.01
N ALA A 117 -17.36 0.21 -9.85
CA ALA A 117 -16.75 -0.58 -10.92
C ALA A 117 -17.62 -1.76 -11.41
N HIS A 118 -18.51 -2.26 -10.53
CA HIS A 118 -19.51 -3.28 -10.84
C HIS A 118 -20.88 -2.74 -11.23
N GLY A 119 -21.16 -1.47 -10.93
CA GLY A 119 -22.41 -0.81 -11.24
C GLY A 119 -22.67 -0.69 -12.74
N ARG A 120 -23.78 -0.07 -13.11
CA ARG A 120 -24.24 0.07 -14.51
C ARG A 120 -23.19 0.81 -15.37
N GLY A 121 -22.25 0.07 -15.97
CA GLY A 121 -21.45 0.48 -17.12
C GLY A 121 -20.55 1.71 -16.96
N LEU A 122 -20.29 2.21 -15.74
CA LEU A 122 -19.41 3.36 -15.56
C LEU A 122 -17.95 2.93 -15.78
N GLU A 123 -17.38 3.35 -16.90
CA GLU A 123 -15.95 3.20 -17.19
C GLU A 123 -15.09 4.23 -16.45
N GLU A 124 -15.68 5.37 -16.11
CA GLU A 124 -15.01 6.48 -15.41
C GLU A 124 -15.98 7.23 -14.49
N TRP A 125 -15.48 7.72 -13.36
CA TRP A 125 -16.21 8.64 -12.48
C TRP A 125 -15.26 9.54 -11.70
N THR A 126 -15.81 10.65 -11.20
CA THR A 126 -15.09 11.61 -10.37
C THR A 126 -15.67 11.65 -8.96
N TRP A 127 -14.79 11.82 -7.97
CA TRP A 127 -15.13 12.12 -6.59
C TRP A 127 -14.42 13.38 -6.13
N VAL A 128 -15.11 14.17 -5.30
CA VAL A 128 -14.49 15.29 -4.59
C VAL A 128 -14.49 14.97 -3.11
N HIS A 129 -13.32 14.99 -2.49
CA HIS A 129 -13.11 14.66 -1.09
C HIS A 129 -12.38 15.78 -0.36
N PRO A 130 -12.61 15.98 0.94
CA PRO A 130 -11.63 16.69 1.77
C PRO A 130 -10.26 16.02 1.63
N ALA A 131 -9.19 16.80 1.50
CA ALA A 131 -7.85 16.26 1.29
C ALA A 131 -7.44 15.28 2.39
N ARG A 132 -7.81 15.59 3.64
CA ARG A 132 -7.60 14.69 4.79
C ARG A 132 -8.32 13.35 4.60
N ASP A 133 -9.57 13.36 4.18
CA ASP A 133 -10.35 12.14 3.97
C ASP A 133 -9.76 11.31 2.83
N TYR A 134 -9.30 11.97 1.76
CA TYR A 134 -8.66 11.29 0.63
C TYR A 134 -7.32 10.67 1.02
N ILE A 135 -6.43 11.40 1.68
CA ILE A 135 -5.12 10.91 2.13
C ILE A 135 -5.27 9.69 3.05
N PHE A 136 -6.24 9.73 3.97
CA PHE A 136 -6.49 8.66 4.94
C PHE A 136 -7.59 7.68 4.51
N ARG A 137 -7.97 7.63 3.22
CA ARG A 137 -9.09 6.82 2.71
C ARG A 137 -8.99 5.33 2.99
N TYR A 138 -7.78 4.81 3.18
CA TYR A 138 -7.49 3.41 3.50
C TYR A 138 -7.24 3.15 5.00
N ASP A 139 -7.13 4.18 5.85
CA ASP A 139 -6.93 4.00 7.30
C ASP A 139 -8.10 3.22 7.91
N ARG A 140 -9.31 3.55 7.44
CA ARG A 140 -10.53 2.87 7.88
C ARG A 140 -10.89 1.72 6.95
N GLY A 141 -11.32 0.65 7.59
CA GLY A 141 -11.67 -0.57 6.89
C GLY A 141 -10.49 -1.51 6.72
N CYS A 142 -9.27 -1.17 7.17
CA CYS A 142 -8.10 -2.05 7.16
C CYS A 142 -8.38 -3.46 7.74
N PHE A 143 -9.38 -3.59 8.64
CA PHE A 143 -9.93 -4.88 9.10
C PHE A 143 -10.58 -5.75 8.01
N TRP A 144 -10.79 -5.24 6.80
CA TRP A 144 -11.18 -6.03 5.63
C TRP A 144 -10.16 -7.13 5.36
N MET A 145 -8.88 -6.92 5.74
CA MET A 145 -7.83 -7.93 5.67
C MET A 145 -8.13 -9.13 6.58
N ALA A 146 -8.92 -8.94 7.63
CA ALA A 146 -9.35 -9.99 8.54
C ALA A 146 -10.71 -10.60 8.15
N ARG A 147 -11.37 -10.08 7.09
CA ARG A 147 -12.69 -10.57 6.66
C ARG A 147 -12.58 -12.04 6.21
N PRO A 148 -13.42 -12.95 6.75
CA PRO A 148 -13.46 -14.32 6.28
C PRO A 148 -13.91 -14.41 4.80
N LEU A 149 -13.25 -15.24 3.99
CA LEU A 149 -13.60 -15.51 2.58
C LEU A 149 -14.99 -16.13 2.41
N ALA A 150 -15.39 -16.99 3.35
CA ALA A 150 -16.69 -17.60 3.41
C ALA A 150 -17.13 -17.67 4.87
N PHE A 151 -18.38 -17.27 5.13
CA PHE A 151 -19.05 -17.67 6.37
C PHE A 151 -19.37 -19.16 6.24
N SER A 152 -18.43 -20.02 6.59
CA SER A 152 -18.71 -21.44 6.73
C SER A 152 -19.26 -21.69 8.13
N PHE A 153 -20.50 -22.16 8.23
CA PHE A 153 -21.10 -22.60 9.49
C PHE A 153 -20.24 -23.64 10.22
N ARG A 154 -19.32 -24.31 9.51
CA ARG A 154 -18.40 -25.30 10.04
C ARG A 154 -17.24 -24.71 10.87
N GLU A 155 -16.97 -23.40 10.76
CA GLU A 155 -15.95 -22.68 11.58
C GLU A 155 -16.56 -21.72 12.61
N LEU A 156 -17.85 -21.88 12.91
CA LEU A 156 -18.61 -20.98 13.77
C LEU A 156 -18.24 -21.16 15.25
N THR A 157 -17.09 -20.64 15.65
CA THR A 157 -16.81 -20.37 17.07
C THR A 157 -17.44 -19.02 17.46
N PRO A 158 -17.80 -18.80 18.74
CA PRO A 158 -18.23 -17.48 19.21
C PRO A 158 -17.25 -16.37 18.82
N ALA A 159 -15.94 -16.67 18.83
CA ALA A 159 -14.90 -15.77 18.37
C ALA A 159 -14.99 -15.50 16.85
N THR A 160 -15.09 -16.53 16.00
CA THR A 160 -15.22 -16.36 14.54
C THR A 160 -16.49 -15.59 14.17
N PHE A 161 -17.61 -15.87 14.84
CA PHE A 161 -18.88 -15.18 14.65
C PHE A 161 -18.80 -13.72 15.10
N PHE A 162 -18.21 -13.45 16.26
CA PHE A 162 -17.94 -12.09 16.72
C PHE A 162 -17.03 -11.34 15.74
N PHE A 163 -15.94 -11.96 15.28
CA PHE A 163 -15.08 -11.37 14.25
C PHE A 163 -15.82 -11.16 12.94
N PHE A 164 -16.71 -12.05 12.52
CA PHE A 164 -17.53 -11.87 11.32
C PHE A 164 -18.47 -10.67 11.45
N LEU A 165 -19.25 -10.58 12.54
CA LEU A 165 -20.10 -9.42 12.83
C LEU A 165 -19.29 -8.12 12.92
N MET A 166 -18.12 -8.18 13.53
CA MET A 166 -17.19 -7.06 13.61
C MET A 166 -16.39 -6.82 12.33
N THR A 167 -16.40 -7.65 11.30
CA THR A 167 -15.65 -7.38 10.05
C THR A 167 -16.57 -7.29 8.86
N ASP A 168 -17.88 -7.39 9.10
CA ASP A 168 -18.86 -7.08 8.10
C ASP A 168 -18.95 -5.57 7.89
N SER A 169 -19.20 -5.14 6.65
CA SER A 169 -19.30 -3.72 6.28
C SER A 169 -20.73 -3.18 6.36
N ASN A 170 -21.62 -3.91 7.03
CA ASN A 170 -22.98 -3.46 7.23
C ASN A 170 -23.01 -2.19 8.11
N LEU A 171 -24.14 -1.48 8.07
CA LEU A 171 -24.28 -0.20 8.77
C LEU A 171 -24.13 -0.38 10.29
N LEU A 172 -24.67 -1.47 10.85
CA LEU A 172 -24.69 -1.72 12.28
C LEU A 172 -23.29 -1.99 12.85
N SER A 173 -22.50 -2.83 12.17
CA SER A 173 -21.12 -3.12 12.55
C SER A 173 -20.25 -1.86 12.52
N ARG A 174 -20.43 -1.02 11.48
CA ARG A 174 -19.72 0.26 11.37
C ARG A 174 -20.14 1.27 12.43
N LEU A 175 -21.40 1.28 12.85
CA LEU A 175 -21.85 2.11 13.96
C LEU A 175 -21.28 1.65 15.31
N LEU A 176 -21.32 0.35 15.60
CA LEU A 176 -20.93 -0.21 16.90
C LEU A 176 -19.42 -0.33 17.08
N PHE A 177 -18.68 -0.68 16.02
CA PHE A 177 -17.26 -1.03 16.08
C PHE A 177 -16.34 -0.04 15.35
N ARG A 178 -16.83 1.17 15.00
CA ARG A 178 -16.05 2.21 14.29
C ARG A 178 -14.65 2.42 14.85
N TRP A 179 -14.56 2.54 16.17
CA TRP A 179 -13.33 2.84 16.91
C TRP A 179 -12.27 1.73 16.77
N LEU A 180 -12.70 0.51 16.44
CA LEU A 180 -11.83 -0.62 16.21
C LEU A 180 -11.19 -0.58 14.81
N TYR A 181 -11.87 -0.04 13.79
CA TYR A 181 -11.49 -0.17 12.38
C TYR A 181 -10.33 0.68 11.87
N THR A 182 -9.56 1.30 12.77
CA THR A 182 -8.37 2.06 12.39
C THR A 182 -7.18 1.13 12.20
N ALA A 183 -6.28 1.46 11.27
CA ALA A 183 -5.08 0.66 11.03
C ALA A 183 -4.26 0.48 12.33
N GLY A 184 -4.09 1.55 13.11
CA GLY A 184 -3.34 1.50 14.37
C GLY A 184 -3.95 0.59 15.45
N ARG A 185 -5.27 0.38 15.46
CA ARG A 185 -5.92 -0.59 16.35
C ARG A 185 -5.75 -2.02 15.83
N LEU A 186 -5.86 -2.22 14.51
CA LEU A 186 -5.63 -3.53 13.89
C LEU A 186 -4.24 -4.05 14.19
N TYR A 187 -3.20 -3.26 13.94
CA TYR A 187 -1.82 -3.67 14.18
C TYR A 187 -1.57 -4.00 15.66
N ARG A 188 -2.20 -3.28 16.60
CA ARG A 188 -2.16 -3.61 18.03
C ARG A 188 -2.85 -4.92 18.38
N VAL A 189 -3.90 -5.31 17.65
CA VAL A 189 -4.56 -6.61 17.81
C VAL A 189 -3.71 -7.73 17.20
N LEU A 190 -3.24 -7.54 15.97
CA LEU A 190 -2.38 -8.50 15.27
C LEU A 190 -1.07 -8.75 16.01
N GLY A 191 -0.44 -7.70 16.56
CA GLY A 191 0.79 -7.83 17.35
C GLY A 191 0.60 -8.53 18.70
N ARG A 192 -0.64 -8.65 19.19
CA ARG A 192 -0.98 -9.45 20.40
C ARG A 192 -1.44 -10.86 20.07
N ALA A 193 -1.81 -11.13 18.82
CA ALA A 193 -2.22 -12.46 18.41
C ALA A 193 -0.99 -13.40 18.36
N PRO A 194 -1.17 -14.71 18.64
CA PRO A 194 -0.06 -15.66 18.54
C PRO A 194 0.55 -15.62 17.12
N PRO A 195 1.88 -15.45 16.97
CA PRO A 195 2.52 -15.30 15.66
C PRO A 195 2.18 -16.42 14.69
N LYS A 196 2.02 -17.66 15.19
CA LYS A 196 1.62 -18.84 14.42
C LYS A 196 0.22 -18.70 13.81
N VAL A 197 -0.73 -18.12 14.55
CA VAL A 197 -2.11 -17.92 14.07
C VAL A 197 -2.14 -16.86 12.97
N VAL A 198 -1.39 -15.77 13.15
CA VAL A 198 -1.24 -14.72 12.14
C VAL A 198 -0.60 -15.31 10.88
N ALA A 199 0.52 -16.02 11.02
CA ALA A 199 1.23 -16.66 9.91
C ALA A 199 0.35 -17.67 9.16
N GLN A 200 -0.49 -18.44 9.85
CA GLN A 200 -1.38 -19.41 9.20
C GLN A 200 -2.54 -18.75 8.45
N LYS A 201 -3.11 -17.69 9.00
CA LYS A 201 -4.38 -17.15 8.51
C LYS A 201 -4.25 -15.90 7.65
N ILE A 202 -3.17 -15.14 7.76
CA ILE A 202 -3.04 -13.82 7.14
C ILE A 202 -1.86 -13.81 6.17
N VAL A 203 -2.09 -13.28 4.97
CA VAL A 203 -1.05 -12.80 4.06
C VAL A 203 -1.14 -11.28 4.09
N ALA A 204 -0.07 -10.62 4.53
CA ALA A 204 -0.01 -9.17 4.59
C ALA A 204 1.40 -8.70 4.24
N MET A 205 1.61 -8.32 2.97
CA MET A 205 2.90 -7.85 2.51
C MET A 205 2.77 -6.87 1.35
N ASP A 206 3.78 -6.03 1.22
CA ASP A 206 3.99 -5.11 0.11
C ASP A 206 5.18 -5.60 -0.70
N ILE A 207 5.03 -5.73 -2.02
CA ILE A 207 6.09 -6.15 -2.94
C ILE A 207 6.37 -5.01 -3.91
N TYR A 208 7.56 -4.43 -3.83
CA TYR A 208 8.05 -3.46 -4.80
C TYR A 208 8.53 -4.21 -6.04
N CYS A 209 7.74 -4.16 -7.09
CA CYS A 209 7.96 -4.88 -8.33
C CYS A 209 8.34 -3.90 -9.45
N PRO A 210 9.37 -4.20 -10.27
CA PRO A 210 9.59 -3.43 -11.50
C PRO A 210 8.32 -3.38 -12.36
N LEU A 211 7.97 -2.22 -12.91
CA LEU A 211 6.71 -2.04 -13.69
C LEU A 211 6.53 -3.13 -14.77
N ARG A 212 7.61 -3.51 -15.45
CA ARG A 212 7.65 -4.58 -16.48
C ARG A 212 7.16 -5.96 -16.00
N HIS A 213 7.24 -6.24 -14.69
CA HIS A 213 6.82 -7.51 -14.08
C HIS A 213 5.54 -7.37 -13.24
N ALA A 214 5.00 -6.15 -13.08
CA ALA A 214 3.88 -5.89 -12.17
C ALA A 214 2.58 -6.58 -12.61
N ALA A 215 2.28 -6.63 -13.92
CA ALA A 215 1.12 -7.34 -14.45
C ALA A 215 1.21 -8.85 -14.10
N MET A 216 2.37 -9.45 -14.36
CA MET A 216 2.65 -10.85 -14.04
C MET A 216 2.50 -11.14 -12.53
N LEU A 217 2.95 -10.23 -11.66
CA LEU A 217 2.77 -10.37 -10.21
C LEU A 217 1.29 -10.35 -9.82
N ILE A 218 0.51 -9.43 -10.38
CA ILE A 218 -0.94 -9.32 -10.12
C ILE A 218 -1.62 -10.64 -10.47
N ASP A 219 -1.38 -11.16 -11.67
CA ASP A 219 -1.97 -12.42 -12.14
C ASP A 219 -1.50 -13.61 -11.30
N TYR A 220 -0.20 -13.68 -10.99
CA TYR A 220 0.35 -14.72 -10.14
C TYR A 220 -0.33 -14.75 -8.77
N VAL A 221 -0.43 -13.60 -8.09
CA VAL A 221 -1.12 -13.49 -6.79
C VAL A 221 -2.57 -13.92 -6.90
N ARG A 222 -3.29 -13.49 -7.96
CA ARG A 222 -4.69 -13.85 -8.18
C ARG A 222 -4.91 -15.34 -8.45
N CYS A 223 -3.95 -16.01 -9.06
CA CYS A 223 -3.99 -17.44 -9.35
C CYS A 223 -3.57 -18.31 -8.15
N THR A 224 -2.59 -17.88 -7.36
CA THR A 224 -1.97 -18.73 -6.34
C THR A 224 -2.42 -18.46 -4.91
N VAL A 225 -2.88 -17.23 -4.61
CA VAL A 225 -3.22 -16.82 -3.24
C VAL A 225 -4.73 -16.68 -3.11
N PRO A 226 -5.41 -17.50 -2.30
CA PRO A 226 -6.86 -17.48 -2.18
C PRO A 226 -7.31 -16.35 -1.27
N ILE A 227 -7.27 -15.10 -1.76
CA ILE A 227 -7.73 -13.89 -1.07
C ILE A 227 -8.87 -13.21 -1.84
N SER A 228 -9.90 -12.77 -1.10
CA SER A 228 -11.09 -12.10 -1.65
C SER A 228 -10.98 -10.58 -1.70
N THR A 229 -9.87 -10.04 -1.23
CA THR A 229 -9.60 -8.60 -1.14
C THR A 229 -9.01 -8.07 -2.45
N PRO A 230 -9.18 -6.77 -2.73
CA PRO A 230 -8.46 -6.12 -3.83
C PRO A 230 -6.95 -6.10 -3.53
N LEU A 231 -6.11 -6.11 -4.58
CA LEU A 231 -4.70 -5.77 -4.45
C LEU A 231 -4.57 -4.26 -4.56
N TRP A 232 -3.82 -3.65 -3.66
CA TRP A 232 -3.51 -2.23 -3.73
C TRP A 232 -2.24 -2.02 -4.55
N LEU A 233 -2.28 -1.11 -5.51
CA LEU A 233 -1.17 -0.83 -6.42
C LEU A 233 -0.77 0.62 -6.26
N CYS A 234 0.51 0.88 -6.02
CA CYS A 234 1.02 2.24 -5.89
C CYS A 234 2.31 2.40 -6.70
N PRO A 235 2.37 3.33 -7.66
CA PRO A 235 3.58 3.61 -8.39
C PRO A 235 4.60 4.32 -7.47
N VAL A 236 5.83 3.84 -7.48
CA VAL A 236 6.89 4.31 -6.59
C VAL A 236 8.12 4.62 -7.42
N ARG A 237 8.67 5.82 -7.23
CA ARG A 237 9.98 6.16 -7.78
C ARG A 237 11.06 5.46 -6.95
N PRO A 238 12.03 4.78 -7.57
CA PRO A 238 13.11 4.13 -6.84
C PRO A 238 13.91 5.11 -5.95
N ALA A 239 14.50 4.59 -4.88
CA ALA A 239 15.27 5.38 -3.91
C ALA A 239 16.41 6.20 -4.52
N SER A 240 17.04 5.75 -5.62
CA SER A 240 18.11 6.52 -6.28
C SER A 240 17.60 7.76 -7.03
N ALA A 241 16.31 7.83 -7.33
CA ALA A 241 15.66 8.97 -7.97
C ALA A 241 15.17 10.00 -6.93
N CYS A 242 15.13 9.63 -5.65
CA CYS A 242 14.93 10.56 -4.55
C CYS A 242 16.27 11.25 -4.27
N HIS A 243 16.57 12.30 -5.04
CA HIS A 243 17.66 13.22 -4.69
C HIS A 243 17.48 13.68 -3.24
N PRO A 244 18.56 13.73 -2.41
CA PRO A 244 18.49 14.46 -1.16
C PRO A 244 18.11 15.92 -1.47
N PRO A 245 17.09 16.50 -0.80
CA PRO A 245 16.77 17.90 -0.98
C PRO A 245 17.80 18.76 -0.25
N GLY A 246 18.80 19.31 -0.96
CA GLY A 246 19.68 20.34 -0.41
C GLY A 246 21.03 20.51 -1.14
N PRO A 247 21.60 21.74 -1.19
CA PRO A 247 22.66 22.15 -2.12
C PRO A 247 24.07 21.61 -1.76
N PRO A 248 25.05 21.70 -2.69
CA PRO A 248 26.38 21.11 -2.53
C PRO A 248 27.27 21.94 -1.61
N GLY A 249 27.86 21.29 -0.60
CA GLY A 249 29.00 21.83 0.13
C GLY A 249 29.05 21.42 1.61
N GLY A 250 30.04 20.59 1.96
CA GLY A 250 30.39 20.30 3.35
C GLY A 250 30.51 18.81 3.66
N ALA A 251 31.30 18.47 4.69
CA ALA A 251 31.54 17.10 5.13
C ALA A 251 30.25 16.34 5.51
N ALA A 252 29.24 17.06 6.03
CA ALA A 252 27.95 16.46 6.40
C ALA A 252 27.12 16.01 5.17
N ALA A 253 27.17 16.77 4.06
CA ALA A 253 26.49 16.39 2.83
C ALA A 253 27.19 15.21 2.13
N ALA A 254 28.53 15.16 2.19
CA ALA A 254 29.30 14.02 1.71
C ALA A 254 29.01 12.75 2.53
N ALA A 255 28.96 12.86 3.87
CA ALA A 255 28.58 11.75 4.74
C ALA A 255 27.15 11.27 4.48
N ALA A 256 26.18 12.18 4.31
CA ALA A 256 24.80 11.81 3.99
C ALA A 256 24.66 11.16 2.62
N ALA A 257 25.46 11.57 1.63
CA ALA A 257 25.49 10.94 0.31
C ALA A 257 26.11 9.54 0.35
N GLU A 258 27.16 9.36 1.14
CA GLU A 258 27.80 8.06 1.39
C GLU A 258 26.84 7.10 2.13
N ASP A 259 26.15 7.58 3.17
CA ASP A 259 25.12 6.81 3.88
C ASP A 259 23.96 6.43 2.96
N ALA A 260 23.49 7.35 2.12
CA ALA A 260 22.47 7.06 1.12
C ALA A 260 22.92 5.98 0.12
N ALA A 261 24.20 5.99 -0.29
CA ALA A 261 24.76 4.97 -1.16
C ALA A 261 24.80 3.58 -0.50
N LEU A 262 25.07 3.50 0.81
CA LEU A 262 25.06 2.25 1.57
C LEU A 262 23.64 1.76 1.93
N LEU A 263 22.69 2.68 2.11
CA LEU A 263 21.29 2.35 2.41
C LEU A 263 20.51 1.90 1.18
N GLN A 264 20.89 2.35 -0.02
CA GLN A 264 20.21 1.99 -1.26
C GLN A 264 20.17 0.47 -1.50
N PRO A 265 21.28 -0.29 -1.41
CA PRO A 265 21.27 -1.75 -1.52
C PRO A 265 20.30 -2.44 -0.55
N LEU A 266 20.09 -1.85 0.63
CA LEU A 266 19.23 -2.36 1.69
C LEU A 266 17.75 -1.96 1.52
N ALA A 267 17.46 -0.98 0.67
CA ALA A 267 16.10 -0.51 0.44
C ALA A 267 15.29 -1.52 -0.41
N PRO A 268 14.07 -1.91 -0.01
CA PRO A 268 13.18 -2.71 -0.86
C PRO A 268 12.77 -1.99 -2.16
N HIS A 269 12.87 -0.67 -2.19
CA HIS A 269 12.54 0.17 -3.35
C HIS A 269 13.80 0.76 -4.02
N ALA A 270 14.94 0.06 -3.90
CA ALA A 270 16.18 0.44 -4.57
C ALA A 270 16.03 0.46 -6.10
N ALA A 271 16.79 1.31 -6.78
CA ALA A 271 16.81 1.36 -8.23
C ALA A 271 17.61 0.18 -8.80
N GLU A 272 17.06 -0.48 -9.83
CA GLU A 272 17.85 -1.37 -10.67
C GLU A 272 18.49 -0.58 -11.82
N GLY A 273 19.78 -0.27 -11.69
CA GLY A 273 20.59 0.30 -12.77
C GLY A 273 20.43 1.82 -13.00
N PRO A 274 21.21 2.40 -13.94
CA PRO A 274 21.40 3.84 -14.10
C PRO A 274 20.16 4.60 -14.61
N ARG A 275 19.08 3.91 -14.94
CA ARG A 275 17.76 4.49 -15.25
C ARG A 275 16.71 3.69 -14.50
N GLY A 276 16.66 3.85 -13.18
CA GLY A 276 15.68 3.17 -12.33
C GLY A 276 14.26 3.43 -12.85
N GLY A 277 13.70 2.43 -13.53
CA GLY A 277 12.32 2.48 -14.01
C GLY A 277 11.33 2.58 -12.85
N LEU A 278 10.10 2.98 -13.15
CA LEU A 278 9.04 3.03 -12.15
C LEU A 278 8.87 1.65 -11.48
N LEU A 279 8.79 1.63 -10.16
CA LEU A 279 8.37 0.46 -9.39
C LEU A 279 6.87 0.55 -9.14
N VAL A 280 6.23 -0.58 -8.91
CA VAL A 280 4.87 -0.65 -8.42
C VAL A 280 4.90 -1.45 -7.13
N ASN A 281 4.50 -0.81 -6.03
CA ASN A 281 4.19 -1.52 -4.81
C ASN A 281 2.86 -2.26 -4.99
N VAL A 282 2.90 -3.59 -4.89
CA VAL A 282 1.73 -4.46 -4.90
C VAL A 282 1.46 -4.92 -3.46
N GLY A 283 0.45 -4.32 -2.85
CA GLY A 283 -0.05 -4.65 -1.52
C GLY A 283 -0.97 -5.87 -1.57
N VAL A 284 -0.49 -6.98 -1.02
CA VAL A 284 -1.22 -8.25 -0.90
C VAL A 284 -1.68 -8.42 0.55
N TYR A 285 -2.97 -8.18 0.77
CA TYR A 285 -3.54 -8.20 2.11
C TYR A 285 -4.83 -8.98 2.21
N GLY A 286 -4.84 -10.06 2.96
CA GLY A 286 -6.07 -10.80 3.18
C GLY A 286 -5.90 -12.00 4.10
N ARG A 287 -7.04 -12.50 4.56
CA ARG A 287 -7.11 -13.78 5.24
C ARG A 287 -7.18 -14.89 4.20
N VAL A 288 -6.45 -15.97 4.40
CA VAL A 288 -6.55 -17.20 3.60
C VAL A 288 -7.36 -18.25 4.36
N ALA A 289 -8.22 -18.96 3.66
CA ALA A 289 -9.13 -19.95 4.26
C ALA A 289 -8.47 -21.31 4.52
N ASP A 290 -7.39 -21.63 3.80
CA ASP A 290 -6.70 -22.93 3.87
C ASP A 290 -5.72 -23.06 5.05
N GLY A 291 -5.51 -21.99 5.83
CA GLY A 291 -4.55 -21.97 6.94
C GLY A 291 -3.08 -22.01 6.51
N GLN A 292 -2.79 -21.78 5.22
CA GLN A 292 -1.45 -21.86 4.65
C GLN A 292 -0.82 -20.48 4.36
N GLY A 293 -1.19 -19.44 5.12
CA GLY A 293 -0.71 -18.06 4.89
C GLY A 293 0.81 -17.92 4.79
N HIS A 294 1.54 -18.66 5.64
CA HIS A 294 3.00 -18.72 5.64
C HIS A 294 3.58 -19.35 4.37
N LEU A 295 2.96 -20.42 3.85
CA LEU A 295 3.38 -21.04 2.59
C LEU A 295 3.10 -20.11 1.40
N HIS A 296 1.94 -19.44 1.38
CA HIS A 296 1.63 -18.43 0.36
C HIS A 296 2.60 -17.26 0.42
N SER A 297 2.92 -16.78 1.63
CA SER A 297 3.87 -15.70 1.84
C SER A 297 5.27 -16.08 1.34
N ARG A 298 5.75 -17.29 1.69
CA ARG A 298 7.03 -17.81 1.21
C ARG A 298 7.08 -17.96 -0.32
N ARG A 299 6.00 -18.42 -0.95
CA ARG A 299 5.90 -18.50 -2.43
C ARG A 299 5.99 -17.11 -3.08
N LEU A 300 5.36 -16.10 -2.49
CA LEU A 300 5.44 -14.73 -2.99
C LEU A 300 6.84 -14.13 -2.80
N GLU A 301 7.50 -14.42 -1.68
CA GLU A 301 8.89 -14.04 -1.41
C GLU A 301 9.86 -14.64 -2.45
N HIS A 302 9.71 -15.93 -2.76
CA HIS A 302 10.47 -16.60 -3.82
C HIS A 302 10.19 -16.03 -5.20
N TRP A 303 8.92 -15.79 -5.52
CA TRP A 303 8.54 -15.15 -6.78
C TRP A 303 9.20 -13.77 -6.90
N ALA A 304 9.15 -12.97 -5.83
CA ALA A 304 9.72 -11.63 -5.82
C ALA A 304 11.23 -11.66 -6.09
N ALA A 305 11.97 -12.51 -5.36
CA ALA A 305 13.41 -12.67 -5.55
C ALA A 305 13.77 -13.06 -6.99
N ALA A 306 13.04 -14.02 -7.58
CA ALA A 306 13.26 -14.48 -8.96
C ALA A 306 13.02 -13.39 -10.03
N HIS A 307 12.16 -12.41 -9.75
CA HIS A 307 11.79 -11.34 -10.69
C HIS A 307 12.40 -9.98 -10.34
N ARG A 308 13.41 -9.98 -9.46
CA ARG A 308 14.07 -8.77 -8.97
C ARG A 308 13.10 -7.76 -8.34
N ALA A 309 12.03 -8.28 -7.75
CA ALA A 309 11.14 -7.54 -6.88
C ALA A 309 11.55 -7.77 -5.42
N ARG A 310 11.23 -6.82 -4.54
CA ARG A 310 11.61 -6.93 -3.12
C ARG A 310 10.40 -6.68 -2.24
N LYS A 311 10.26 -7.53 -1.23
CA LYS A 311 9.24 -7.40 -0.20
C LYS A 311 9.62 -6.33 0.83
N MET A 312 8.67 -5.50 1.24
CA MET A 312 8.84 -4.61 2.38
C MET A 312 8.95 -5.39 3.71
N LEU A 313 9.96 -5.07 4.50
CA LEU A 313 10.37 -5.87 5.66
C LEU A 313 9.57 -5.65 6.96
N TYR A 314 8.46 -4.90 6.93
CA TYR A 314 7.66 -4.63 8.14
C TYR A 314 6.81 -5.83 8.61
N SER A 315 6.54 -6.77 7.71
CA SER A 315 5.72 -7.96 7.96
C SER A 315 6.59 -9.18 8.22
N GLN A 316 6.00 -10.26 8.76
CA GLN A 316 6.71 -11.53 8.99
C GLN A 316 7.40 -12.00 7.70
N ASN A 317 8.70 -12.29 7.78
CA ASN A 317 9.51 -12.79 6.67
C ASN A 317 9.73 -14.29 6.82
N PHE A 318 9.67 -15.03 5.72
CA PHE A 318 9.87 -16.49 5.70
C PHE A 318 11.13 -16.91 4.93
N TYR A 319 12.01 -15.94 4.64
CA TYR A 319 13.36 -16.19 4.16
C TYR A 319 14.19 -16.95 5.21
N SER A 320 15.01 -17.88 4.75
CA SER A 320 16.24 -18.26 5.44
C SER A 320 17.25 -17.09 5.43
N GLU A 321 18.25 -17.16 6.30
CA GLU A 321 19.32 -16.16 6.33
C GLU A 321 20.04 -16.07 4.97
N GLU A 322 20.31 -17.22 4.34
CA GLU A 322 20.94 -17.28 3.02
C GLU A 322 20.08 -16.61 1.94
N GLU A 323 18.79 -16.93 1.88
CA GLU A 323 17.85 -16.29 0.94
C GLU A 323 17.80 -14.77 1.15
N PHE A 324 17.84 -14.31 2.39
CA PHE A 324 17.81 -12.88 2.71
C PHE A 324 19.06 -12.15 2.21
N TRP A 325 20.25 -12.67 2.49
CA TRP A 325 21.51 -12.05 2.05
C TRP A 325 21.82 -12.25 0.57
N ASN A 326 21.14 -13.16 -0.11
CA ASN A 326 21.16 -13.21 -1.58
C ASN A 326 20.37 -12.06 -2.23
N ILE A 327 19.46 -11.41 -1.49
CA ILE A 327 18.65 -10.27 -1.96
C ILE A 327 19.26 -8.93 -1.55
N TYR A 328 19.84 -8.87 -0.35
CA TYR A 328 20.36 -7.65 0.28
C TYR A 328 21.87 -7.75 0.54
N ASP A 329 22.54 -6.61 0.45
CA ASP A 329 24.00 -6.52 0.64
C ASP A 329 24.37 -6.67 2.14
N LYS A 330 24.97 -7.82 2.49
CA LYS A 330 25.34 -8.15 3.88
C LYS A 330 26.50 -7.29 4.37
N GLU A 331 27.44 -7.00 3.49
CA GLU A 331 28.63 -6.20 3.77
C GLU A 331 28.26 -4.74 4.04
N ALA A 332 27.37 -4.15 3.24
CA ALA A 332 26.84 -2.81 3.46
C ALA A 332 26.08 -2.72 4.79
N TYR A 333 25.26 -3.73 5.12
CA TYR A 333 24.58 -3.80 6.41
C TYR A 333 25.55 -3.84 7.59
N ARG A 334 26.57 -4.70 7.52
CA ARG A 334 27.61 -4.82 8.57
C ARG A 334 28.41 -3.54 8.73
N SER A 335 28.82 -2.92 7.62
CA SER A 335 29.56 -1.66 7.62
C SER A 335 28.78 -0.53 8.30
N LEU A 336 27.47 -0.42 8.03
CA LEU A 336 26.62 0.56 8.72
C LEU A 336 26.52 0.27 10.22
N ARG A 337 26.41 -1.00 10.62
CA ARG A 337 26.36 -1.37 12.04
C ARG A 337 27.64 -1.03 12.78
N GLU A 338 28.79 -1.30 12.19
CA GLU A 338 30.10 -0.92 12.74
C GLU A 338 30.23 0.60 12.85
N ARG A 339 29.97 1.33 11.75
CA ARG A 339 30.07 2.79 11.68
C ARG A 339 29.29 3.50 12.79
N TYR A 340 28.09 3.01 13.10
CA TYR A 340 27.22 3.61 14.12
C TYR A 340 27.28 2.90 15.48
N GLY A 341 28.21 1.95 15.70
CA GLY A 341 28.36 1.24 16.96
C GLY A 341 27.13 0.42 17.38
N ALA A 342 26.40 -0.11 16.39
CA ALA A 342 25.19 -0.91 16.56
C ALA A 342 25.46 -2.44 16.60
N GLU A 343 26.71 -2.86 16.51
CA GLU A 343 27.13 -4.25 16.69
C GLU A 343 26.64 -4.79 18.05
N GLY A 344 26.03 -5.98 18.04
CA GLY A 344 25.48 -6.62 19.25
C GLY A 344 24.33 -5.89 19.94
N ARG A 345 23.87 -4.72 19.44
CA ARG A 345 22.79 -3.93 20.07
C ARG A 345 21.39 -4.36 19.65
N PHE A 346 21.27 -4.87 18.44
CA PHE A 346 20.03 -5.41 17.89
C PHE A 346 20.27 -6.84 17.42
N PRO A 347 19.24 -7.71 17.43
CA PRO A 347 19.30 -9.01 16.78
C PRO A 347 19.79 -8.86 15.33
N ASP A 348 20.49 -9.88 14.85
CA ASP A 348 20.91 -9.95 13.45
C ASP A 348 19.76 -10.37 12.54
#